data_AF-A0A5B0A4Q6-F1
#
_entry.id   AF-A0A5B0A4Q6-F1
#
_cell.length_a   1.000
_cell.length_b   1.000
_cell.length_c   1.000
_cell.angle_alpha   90.00
_cell.angle_beta   90.00
_cell.angle_gamma   90.00
#
_symmetry.space_group_name_H-M   'P 1'
#
loop_
_entity.id
_entity.type
_entity.pdbx_description
1 polymer ?
#
loop_
_entity_poly.entity_id
_entity_poly.type
_entity_poly.pdbx_seq_one_letter_code
_entity_poly.pdbx_strand_id
1 'polypeptide(L)'
;PWAAERARLHAALGPQGGGGHWRATGAGLWESTRTLVDRVRAGIVGELASDRREETRVRLLLLDAALGQHDAAWLCAFDSGDEGPLAGLAAVARHAGWWWPYEKVAVLSERPVALHRDEAGRLDRGDGPALAYADGFELYAWRGMPVPRDFLDELTTLTPERIRDEENAELRRVMLEHYGYDRYLEESGAVPVGRDEAGVLWRVRLDGDEDVVMVEVVNSTPEPDGTHRTYWLRVPPSTRTAREGVAWTFGLGAEAYEPLQQT
;
A
#
# COMPACT_ATOMS: atom_id res chain seq x y z
N PRO A 1 12.56 -15.59 28.07
CA PRO A 1 11.63 -16.72 27.82
C PRO A 1 11.60 -17.15 26.34
N TRP A 2 11.46 -16.22 25.38
CA TRP A 2 11.43 -16.51 23.94
C TRP A 2 12.60 -17.36 23.43
N ALA A 3 13.84 -16.98 23.75
CA ALA A 3 15.02 -17.71 23.31
C ALA A 3 15.09 -19.14 23.87
N ALA A 4 14.61 -19.34 25.12
CA ALA A 4 14.55 -20.65 25.75
C ALA A 4 13.49 -21.54 25.08
N GLU A 5 12.31 -21.01 24.80
CA GLU A 5 11.27 -21.76 24.07
C GLU A 5 11.68 -22.10 22.65
N ARG A 6 12.36 -21.18 21.95
CA ARG A 6 12.95 -21.48 20.64
C ARG A 6 13.97 -22.62 20.72
N ALA A 7 14.83 -22.63 21.72
CA ALA A 7 15.82 -23.69 21.94
C ALA A 7 15.15 -25.02 22.29
N ARG A 8 14.12 -25.01 23.15
CA ARG A 8 13.31 -26.19 23.50
C ARG A 8 12.63 -26.79 22.27
N LEU A 9 11.96 -25.96 21.48
CA LEU A 9 11.28 -26.38 20.25
C LEU A 9 12.29 -26.96 19.24
N HIS A 10 13.43 -26.29 19.06
CA HIS A 10 14.49 -26.80 18.18
C HIS A 10 15.05 -28.15 18.66
N ALA A 11 15.25 -28.33 19.97
CA ALA A 11 15.69 -29.61 20.53
C ALA A 11 14.65 -30.73 20.34
N ALA A 12 13.36 -30.41 20.45
CA ALA A 12 12.27 -31.38 20.28
C ALA A 12 12.05 -31.80 18.83
N LEU A 13 12.10 -30.85 17.88
CA LEU A 13 11.84 -31.09 16.46
C LEU A 13 13.08 -31.54 15.67
N GLY A 14 14.26 -31.30 16.23
CA GLY A 14 15.53 -31.49 15.54
C GLY A 14 15.77 -30.51 14.38
N PRO A 15 16.93 -30.61 13.70
CA PRO A 15 17.39 -29.61 12.73
C PRO A 15 16.48 -29.41 11.51
N GLN A 16 15.71 -30.44 11.12
CA GLN A 16 14.87 -30.42 9.92
C GLN A 16 13.39 -30.16 10.21
N GLY A 17 12.94 -30.32 11.46
CA GLY A 17 11.53 -30.20 11.82
C GLY A 17 11.04 -28.76 11.98
N GLY A 18 11.93 -27.82 12.33
CA GLY A 18 11.56 -26.43 12.62
C GLY A 18 10.87 -25.70 11.47
N GLY A 19 11.34 -25.88 10.23
CA GLY A 19 10.74 -25.23 9.06
C GLY A 19 9.35 -25.77 8.72
N GLY A 20 9.11 -27.07 8.91
CA GLY A 20 7.79 -27.68 8.75
C GLY A 20 6.80 -27.16 9.79
N HIS A 21 7.22 -27.15 11.05
CA HIS A 21 6.41 -26.65 12.16
C HIS A 21 6.04 -25.16 12.00
N TRP A 22 7.02 -24.32 11.64
CA TRP A 22 6.77 -22.89 11.39
C TRP A 22 5.73 -22.68 10.28
N ARG A 23 5.84 -23.41 9.16
CA ARG A 23 4.86 -23.34 8.06
C ARG A 23 3.46 -23.75 8.47
N ALA A 24 3.34 -24.74 9.37
CA ALA A 24 2.06 -25.22 9.86
C ALA A 24 1.42 -24.32 10.93
N THR A 25 2.18 -23.41 11.54
CA THR A 25 1.74 -22.62 12.71
C THR A 25 1.84 -21.11 12.45
N GLY A 26 3.01 -20.52 12.67
CA GLY A 26 3.20 -19.07 12.69
C GLY A 26 3.33 -18.40 11.31
N ALA A 27 3.74 -19.14 10.28
CA ALA A 27 4.10 -18.56 8.98
C ALA A 27 2.97 -17.76 8.32
N GLY A 28 1.73 -18.25 8.43
CA GLY A 28 0.56 -17.58 7.85
C GLY A 28 0.26 -16.21 8.46
N LEU A 29 0.63 -16.01 9.73
CA LEU A 29 0.43 -14.74 10.43
C LEU A 29 1.61 -13.77 10.24
N TRP A 30 2.82 -14.33 10.09
CA TRP A 30 4.07 -13.58 10.14
C TRP A 30 4.15 -12.37 9.23
N GLU A 31 3.83 -12.53 7.94
CA GLU A 31 4.01 -11.43 7.00
C GLU A 31 3.04 -10.28 7.28
N SER A 32 1.80 -10.63 7.67
CA SER A 32 0.76 -9.65 7.99
C SER A 32 1.06 -8.89 9.30
N THR A 33 1.62 -9.56 10.32
CA THR A 33 1.96 -8.92 11.59
C THR A 33 3.24 -8.12 11.48
N ARG A 34 4.27 -8.66 10.80
CA ARG A 34 5.54 -7.97 10.55
C ARG A 34 5.33 -6.66 9.78
N THR A 35 4.58 -6.70 8.68
CA THR A 35 4.27 -5.51 7.89
C THR A 35 3.54 -4.45 8.72
N LEU A 36 2.57 -4.87 9.54
CA LEU A 36 1.83 -3.95 10.42
C LEU A 36 2.75 -3.35 11.50
N VAL A 37 3.63 -4.15 12.10
CA VAL A 37 4.63 -3.66 13.07
C VAL A 37 5.55 -2.62 12.44
N ASP A 38 6.07 -2.89 11.25
CA ASP A 38 6.94 -1.95 10.54
C ASP A 38 6.22 -0.63 10.24
N ARG A 39 4.94 -0.68 9.85
CA ARG A 39 4.09 0.52 9.64
C ARG A 39 3.85 1.30 10.93
N VAL A 40 3.52 0.63 12.02
CA VAL A 40 3.32 1.27 13.33
C VAL A 40 4.61 1.92 13.81
N ARG A 41 5.76 1.25 13.71
CA ARG A 41 7.07 1.84 14.07
C ARG A 41 7.36 3.09 13.24
N ALA A 42 7.17 3.02 11.93
CA ALA A 42 7.41 4.14 11.03
C ALA A 42 6.50 5.34 11.39
N GLY A 43 5.21 5.08 11.66
CA GLY A 43 4.26 6.11 12.07
C GLY A 43 4.62 6.77 13.40
N ILE A 44 4.92 5.98 14.43
CA ILE A 44 5.34 6.51 15.75
C ILE A 44 6.59 7.39 15.61
N VAL A 45 7.57 6.95 14.81
CA VAL A 45 8.78 7.74 14.55
C VAL A 45 8.44 9.04 13.81
N GLY A 46 7.61 8.97 12.77
CA GLY A 46 7.22 10.14 11.98
C GLY A 46 6.43 11.19 12.77
N GLU A 47 5.62 10.75 13.76
CA GLU A 47 4.84 11.65 14.60
C GLU A 47 5.66 12.27 15.75
N LEU A 48 6.55 11.48 16.37
CA LEU A 48 7.24 11.90 17.60
C LEU A 48 8.62 12.52 17.39
N ALA A 49 9.28 12.27 16.24
CA ALA A 49 10.64 12.75 16.02
C ALA A 49 10.66 13.99 15.12
N SER A 50 11.19 15.10 15.63
CA SER A 50 11.43 16.31 14.84
C SER A 50 12.81 16.36 14.20
N ASP A 51 13.75 15.56 14.70
CA ASP A 51 15.12 15.47 14.18
C ASP A 51 15.69 14.04 14.25
N ARG A 52 16.89 13.86 13.68
CA ARG A 52 17.58 12.56 13.61
C ARG A 52 17.97 11.99 14.98
N ARG A 53 18.21 12.84 15.98
CA ARG A 53 18.55 12.42 17.34
C ARG A 53 17.31 11.88 18.04
N GLU A 54 16.17 12.55 17.89
CA GLU A 54 14.89 12.08 18.39
C GLU A 54 14.45 10.79 17.71
N GLU A 55 14.60 10.70 16.38
CA GLU A 55 14.32 9.48 15.62
C GLU A 55 15.09 8.29 16.19
N THR A 56 16.39 8.46 16.45
CA THR A 56 17.23 7.42 17.04
C THR A 56 16.72 7.02 18.42
N ARG A 57 16.35 7.99 19.26
CA ARG A 57 15.84 7.74 20.61
C ARG A 57 14.52 6.98 20.61
N VAL A 58 13.58 7.39 19.77
CA VAL A 58 12.28 6.71 19.60
C VAL A 58 12.49 5.29 19.11
N ARG A 59 13.32 5.08 18.08
CA ARG A 59 13.63 3.74 17.56
C ARG A 59 14.22 2.81 18.62
N LEU A 60 15.14 3.31 19.44
CA LEU A 60 15.71 2.51 20.53
C LEU A 60 14.64 2.08 21.53
N LEU A 61 13.72 2.98 21.91
CA LEU A 61 12.58 2.61 22.77
C LEU A 61 11.70 1.53 22.13
N LEU A 62 11.46 1.60 20.82
CA LEU A 62 10.64 0.61 20.10
C LEU A 62 11.30 -0.77 19.94
N LEU A 63 12.62 -0.90 20.17
CA LEU A 63 13.32 -2.19 20.19
C LEU A 63 13.04 -2.98 21.47
N ASP A 64 12.81 -2.29 22.58
CA ASP A 64 12.55 -2.89 23.89
C ASP A 64 11.08 -3.30 24.07
N ALA A 65 10.21 -2.95 23.12
CA ALA A 65 8.79 -3.26 23.15
C ALA A 65 8.56 -4.76 22.95
N ALA A 66 7.76 -5.37 23.84
CA ALA A 66 7.05 -6.60 23.54
C ALA A 66 5.80 -6.25 22.71
N LEU A 67 5.55 -6.99 21.63
CA LEU A 67 4.64 -6.52 20.56
C LEU A 67 3.18 -6.96 20.77
N GLY A 68 2.89 -7.59 21.91
CA GLY A 68 1.56 -8.01 22.32
C GLY A 68 0.91 -8.89 21.25
N GLN A 69 -0.27 -8.50 20.78
CA GLN A 69 -1.00 -9.21 19.73
C GLN A 69 -0.18 -9.48 18.45
N HIS A 70 0.85 -8.69 18.14
CA HIS A 70 1.66 -8.91 16.93
C HIS A 70 2.75 -9.98 17.11
N ASP A 71 2.97 -10.47 18.35
CA ASP A 71 3.77 -11.66 18.61
C ASP A 71 3.01 -12.96 18.32
N ALA A 72 1.74 -12.90 17.86
CA ALA A 72 0.87 -14.06 17.62
C ALA A 72 1.53 -15.17 16.79
N ALA A 73 2.28 -14.82 15.74
CA ALA A 73 2.99 -15.82 14.92
C ALA A 73 3.95 -16.67 15.75
N TRP A 74 4.71 -16.04 16.66
CA TRP A 74 5.63 -16.74 17.56
C TRP A 74 4.88 -17.48 18.68
N LEU A 75 3.83 -16.88 19.23
CA LEU A 75 3.01 -17.51 20.25
C LEU A 75 2.36 -18.81 19.73
N CYS A 76 1.84 -18.81 18.51
CA CYS A 76 1.33 -20.01 17.85
C CYS A 76 2.46 -21.01 17.57
N ALA A 77 3.62 -20.56 17.10
CA ALA A 77 4.73 -21.45 16.80
C ALA A 77 5.32 -22.12 18.04
N PHE A 78 5.28 -21.50 19.21
CA PHE A 78 5.79 -22.10 20.45
C PHE A 78 4.73 -22.88 21.24
N ASP A 79 3.50 -22.98 20.71
CA ASP A 79 2.36 -23.60 21.39
C ASP A 79 2.15 -23.01 22.80
N SER A 80 2.16 -21.68 22.87
CA SER A 80 1.95 -20.94 24.11
C SER A 80 0.47 -20.91 24.46
N GLY A 81 -0.03 -22.06 24.92
CA GLY A 81 -1.33 -22.18 25.59
C GLY A 81 -1.38 -21.40 26.90
N ASP A 82 -2.35 -21.74 27.75
CA ASP A 82 -2.56 -21.04 29.02
C ASP A 82 -1.60 -21.47 30.13
N GLU A 83 -0.70 -22.42 29.83
CA GLU A 83 0.31 -22.94 30.76
C GLU A 83 1.73 -22.78 30.17
N GLY A 84 2.72 -22.66 31.05
CA GLY A 84 4.14 -22.65 30.69
C GLY A 84 4.79 -21.26 30.60
N PRO A 85 6.06 -21.18 30.16
CA PRO A 85 6.90 -19.99 30.31
C PRO A 85 6.46 -18.75 29.51
N LEU A 86 5.56 -18.92 28.54
CA LEU A 86 5.00 -17.84 27.71
C LEU A 86 3.55 -17.51 28.06
N ALA A 87 2.91 -18.21 29.00
CA ALA A 87 1.49 -18.03 29.31
C ALA A 87 1.14 -16.56 29.65
N GLY A 88 1.99 -15.88 30.43
CA GLY A 88 1.82 -14.46 30.73
C GLY A 88 1.92 -13.56 29.50
N LEU A 89 2.84 -13.85 28.59
CA LEU A 89 2.99 -13.10 27.33
C LEU A 89 1.79 -13.34 26.40
N ALA A 90 1.31 -14.58 26.34
CA ALA A 90 0.10 -14.93 25.60
C ALA A 90 -1.13 -14.22 26.18
N ALA A 91 -1.27 -14.16 27.51
CA ALA A 91 -2.35 -13.44 28.17
C ALA A 91 -2.33 -11.94 27.82
N VAL A 92 -1.17 -11.28 27.90
CA VAL A 92 -1.05 -9.86 27.50
C VAL A 92 -1.40 -9.69 26.02
N ALA A 93 -0.91 -10.56 25.13
CA ALA A 93 -1.21 -10.47 23.69
C ALA A 93 -2.70 -10.62 23.35
N ARG A 94 -3.50 -11.30 24.18
CA ARG A 94 -4.96 -11.39 24.00
C ARG A 94 -5.69 -10.08 24.38
N HIS A 95 -5.11 -9.29 25.29
CA HIS A 95 -5.79 -8.17 25.93
C HIS A 95 -5.20 -6.78 25.63
N ALA A 96 -3.94 -6.69 25.20
CA ALA A 96 -3.23 -5.43 25.01
C ALA A 96 -2.41 -5.40 23.71
N GLY A 97 -2.03 -4.18 23.32
CA GLY A 97 -1.10 -3.90 22.24
C GLY A 97 0.35 -4.04 22.70
N TRP A 98 1.22 -3.14 22.22
CA TRP A 98 2.63 -3.17 22.59
C TRP A 98 2.81 -2.72 24.03
N TRP A 99 3.87 -3.22 24.66
CA TRP A 99 4.14 -2.89 26.05
C TRP A 99 5.62 -2.99 26.40
N TRP A 100 6.01 -2.29 27.46
CA TRP A 100 7.40 -2.18 27.93
C TRP A 100 7.50 -2.70 29.37
N PRO A 101 8.05 -3.91 29.56
CA PRO A 101 8.31 -4.48 30.88
C PRO A 101 9.61 -3.93 31.48
N TYR A 102 9.54 -2.87 32.27
CA TYR A 102 10.65 -2.47 33.13
C TYR A 102 10.59 -3.23 34.46
N GLU A 103 11.68 -3.25 35.22
CA GLU A 103 11.79 -4.00 36.48
C GLU A 103 10.65 -3.73 37.47
N LYS A 104 10.16 -2.49 37.54
CA LYS A 104 9.16 -2.03 38.53
C LYS A 104 7.91 -1.40 37.94
N VAL A 105 7.87 -1.22 36.62
CA VAL A 105 6.76 -0.55 35.93
C VAL A 105 6.55 -1.19 34.57
N ALA A 106 5.30 -1.41 34.20
CA ALA A 106 4.92 -1.79 32.86
C ALA A 106 4.14 -0.64 32.23
N VAL A 107 4.52 -0.25 31.02
CA VAL A 107 3.75 0.69 30.19
C VAL A 107 3.07 -0.13 29.11
N LEU A 108 1.75 -0.01 28.98
CA LEU A 108 0.96 -0.76 28.01
C LEU A 108 0.24 0.20 27.07
N SER A 109 0.19 -0.16 25.80
CA SER A 109 -0.69 0.43 24.81
C SER A 109 -1.94 -0.43 24.67
N GLU A 110 -3.09 0.23 24.54
CA GLU A 110 -4.36 -0.43 24.19
C GLU A 110 -4.28 -1.04 22.79
N ARG A 111 -5.27 -1.87 22.44
CA ARG A 111 -5.39 -2.41 21.09
C ARG A 111 -5.94 -1.33 20.13
N PRO A 112 -5.62 -1.40 18.82
CA PRO A 112 -6.27 -0.57 17.83
C PRO A 112 -7.79 -0.71 17.90
N VAL A 113 -8.50 0.41 17.83
CA VAL A 113 -9.97 0.45 17.77
C VAL A 113 -10.49 0.28 16.34
N ALA A 114 -9.63 0.50 15.33
CA ALA A 114 -9.93 0.25 13.93
C ALA A 114 -8.71 -0.32 13.20
N LEU A 115 -8.94 -1.27 12.30
CA LEU A 115 -7.95 -1.86 11.39
C LEU A 115 -8.66 -2.21 10.07
N HIS A 116 -8.30 -1.50 9.00
CA HIS A 116 -8.85 -1.68 7.66
C HIS A 116 -7.76 -2.13 6.71
N ARG A 117 -8.09 -3.12 5.87
CA ARG A 117 -7.13 -3.78 4.98
C ARG A 117 -7.76 -4.10 3.64
N ASP A 118 -6.94 -4.11 2.60
CA ASP A 118 -7.31 -4.63 1.28
C ASP A 118 -7.33 -6.16 1.27
N GLU A 119 -7.74 -6.75 0.14
CA GLU A 119 -7.78 -8.21 -0.05
C GLU A 119 -6.39 -8.87 0.07
N ALA A 120 -5.32 -8.11 -0.15
CA ALA A 120 -3.94 -8.55 0.03
C ALA A 120 -3.44 -8.41 1.49
N GLY A 121 -4.28 -7.92 2.41
CA GLY A 121 -3.95 -7.75 3.82
C GLY A 121 -3.08 -6.52 4.12
N ARG A 122 -2.95 -5.58 3.19
CA ARG A 122 -2.22 -4.32 3.40
C ARG A 122 -3.17 -3.28 4.00
N LEU A 123 -2.64 -2.32 4.77
CA LEU A 123 -3.46 -1.22 5.30
C LEU A 123 -4.09 -0.43 4.15
N ASP A 124 -5.41 -0.26 4.19
CA ASP A 124 -6.15 0.43 3.13
C ASP A 124 -7.47 0.98 3.67
N ARG A 125 -7.70 2.28 3.43
CA ARG A 125 -8.99 2.93 3.67
C ARG A 125 -9.07 4.25 2.90
N GLY A 126 -10.18 4.47 2.19
CA GLY A 126 -10.39 5.65 1.35
C GLY A 126 -11.16 6.82 2.00
N ASP A 127 -11.67 6.64 3.21
CA ASP A 127 -12.56 7.60 3.89
C ASP A 127 -12.17 7.86 5.36
N GLY A 128 -10.93 7.51 5.75
CA GLY A 128 -10.46 7.66 7.13
C GLY A 128 -9.17 6.89 7.42
N PRO A 129 -8.77 6.79 8.70
CA PRO A 129 -7.55 6.07 9.08
C PRO A 129 -7.70 4.56 8.84
N ALA A 130 -6.68 3.98 8.22
CA ALA A 130 -6.58 2.53 8.02
C ALA A 130 -6.25 1.80 9.35
N LEU A 131 -5.61 2.49 10.29
CA LEU A 131 -5.37 2.02 11.65
C LEU A 131 -5.63 3.17 12.62
N ALA A 132 -6.40 2.94 13.69
CA ALA A 132 -6.64 3.94 14.71
C ALA A 132 -6.54 3.35 16.12
N TYR A 133 -5.98 4.11 17.05
CA TYR A 133 -5.94 3.81 18.48
C TYR A 133 -6.83 4.78 19.26
N ALA A 134 -7.25 4.36 20.46
CA ALA A 134 -8.14 5.14 21.31
C ALA A 134 -7.52 6.46 21.82
N ASP A 135 -6.20 6.57 21.80
CA ASP A 135 -5.44 7.75 22.21
C ASP A 135 -5.27 8.79 21.08
N GLY A 136 -5.80 8.50 19.88
CA GLY A 136 -5.74 9.39 18.71
C GLY A 136 -4.58 9.09 17.75
N PHE A 137 -3.72 8.11 18.04
CA PHE A 137 -2.71 7.68 17.08
C PHE A 137 -3.36 7.00 15.88
N GLU A 138 -3.07 7.50 14.68
CA GLU A 138 -3.74 7.08 13.45
C GLU A 138 -2.76 6.93 12.29
N LEU A 139 -2.96 5.89 11.48
CA LEU A 139 -2.24 5.70 10.22
C LEU A 139 -3.20 5.70 9.06
N TYR A 140 -2.88 6.49 8.04
CA TYR A 140 -3.61 6.58 6.79
C TYR A 140 -2.85 5.81 5.71
N ALA A 141 -3.58 5.03 4.92
CA ALA A 141 -2.99 4.27 3.84
C ALA A 141 -3.98 4.02 2.71
N TRP A 142 -3.47 4.08 1.48
CA TRP A 142 -4.18 3.75 0.25
C TRP A 142 -3.49 2.59 -0.45
N ARG A 143 -4.16 1.45 -0.59
CA ARG A 143 -3.65 0.20 -1.18
C ARG A 143 -2.29 -0.21 -0.61
N GLY A 144 -2.09 -0.03 0.69
CA GLY A 144 -0.84 -0.34 1.40
C GLY A 144 0.23 0.76 1.39
N MET A 145 0.05 1.83 0.61
CA MET A 145 0.93 3.00 0.59
C MET A 145 0.55 3.95 1.74
N PRO A 146 1.49 4.36 2.61
CA PRO A 146 1.21 5.41 3.60
C PRO A 146 0.90 6.72 2.90
N VAL A 147 -0.15 7.39 3.34
CA VAL A 147 -0.55 8.71 2.83
C VAL A 147 -0.71 9.69 3.99
N PRO A 148 -0.52 10.99 3.78
CA PRO A 148 -0.88 12.01 4.77
C PRO A 148 -2.36 11.91 5.17
N ARG A 149 -2.70 12.36 6.39
CA ARG A 149 -4.09 12.44 6.88
C ARG A 149 -4.99 13.18 5.89
N ASP A 150 -4.51 14.32 5.42
CA ASP A 150 -5.27 15.26 4.60
C ASP A 150 -5.33 14.81 3.12
N PHE A 151 -4.59 13.77 2.73
CA PHE A 151 -4.52 13.29 1.35
C PHE A 151 -5.89 12.90 0.80
N LEU A 152 -6.72 12.23 1.60
CA LEU A 152 -8.05 11.78 1.16
C LEU A 152 -8.99 12.96 0.92
N ASP A 153 -8.91 13.99 1.75
CA ASP A 153 -9.69 15.23 1.56
C ASP A 153 -9.17 16.00 0.35
N GLU A 154 -7.84 16.09 0.18
CA GLU A 154 -7.18 16.71 -0.97
C GLU A 154 -7.63 16.10 -2.30
N LEU A 155 -7.91 14.78 -2.36
CA LEU A 155 -8.39 14.10 -3.58
C LEU A 155 -9.63 14.78 -4.17
N THR A 156 -10.52 15.31 -3.32
CA THR A 156 -11.77 15.96 -3.76
C THR A 156 -11.57 17.37 -4.32
N THR A 157 -10.44 18.01 -4.03
CA THR A 157 -10.10 19.38 -4.43
C THR A 157 -8.84 19.45 -5.30
N LEU A 158 -8.40 18.32 -5.88
CA LEU A 158 -7.22 18.25 -6.72
C LEU A 158 -7.29 19.27 -7.88
N THR A 159 -6.12 19.79 -8.25
CA THR A 159 -5.92 20.57 -9.48
C THR A 159 -4.80 19.93 -10.30
N PRO A 160 -4.74 20.17 -11.63
CA PRO A 160 -3.65 19.66 -12.44
C PRO A 160 -2.27 20.11 -11.96
N GLU A 161 -2.15 21.33 -11.46
CA GLU A 161 -0.90 21.87 -10.89
C GLU A 161 -0.48 21.09 -9.65
N ARG A 162 -1.40 20.85 -8.70
CA ARG A 162 -1.08 20.09 -7.48
C ARG A 162 -0.63 18.65 -7.78
N ILE A 163 -1.24 18.02 -8.78
CA ILE A 163 -0.86 16.69 -9.28
C ILE A 163 0.54 16.75 -9.90
N ARG A 164 0.82 17.75 -10.74
CA ARG A 164 2.13 17.93 -11.38
C ARG A 164 3.25 18.15 -10.37
N ASP A 165 2.97 18.93 -9.32
CA ASP A 165 3.95 19.33 -8.30
C ASP A 165 4.15 18.27 -7.21
N GLU A 166 3.36 17.19 -7.18
CA GLU A 166 3.56 16.09 -6.23
C GLU A 166 4.87 15.38 -6.53
N GLU A 167 5.82 15.38 -5.59
CA GLU A 167 7.15 14.79 -5.80
C GLU A 167 7.11 13.25 -5.78
N ASN A 168 6.23 12.66 -4.98
CA ASN A 168 6.13 11.22 -4.86
C ASN A 168 5.35 10.64 -6.05
N ALA A 169 6.07 9.95 -6.95
CA ALA A 169 5.49 9.36 -8.15
C ALA A 169 4.30 8.42 -7.89
N GLU A 170 4.34 7.66 -6.80
CA GLU A 170 3.24 6.76 -6.43
C GLU A 170 2.01 7.54 -5.98
N LEU A 171 2.17 8.62 -5.19
CA LEU A 171 1.05 9.49 -4.81
C LEU A 171 0.49 10.22 -6.03
N ARG A 172 1.34 10.78 -6.88
CA ARG A 172 0.93 11.45 -8.12
C ARG A 172 0.12 10.52 -9.02
N ARG A 173 0.52 9.24 -9.13
CA ARG A 173 -0.23 8.24 -9.88
C ARG A 173 -1.62 8.01 -9.28
N VAL A 174 -1.72 7.89 -7.96
CA VAL A 174 -3.03 7.77 -7.28
C VAL A 174 -3.89 9.01 -7.52
N MET A 175 -3.30 10.21 -7.43
CA MET A 175 -4.01 11.45 -7.72
C MET A 175 -4.51 11.48 -9.16
N LEU A 176 -3.68 11.09 -10.16
CA LEU A 176 -4.09 11.00 -11.57
C LEU A 176 -5.22 9.98 -11.78
N GLU A 177 -5.13 8.80 -11.17
CA GLU A 177 -6.18 7.78 -11.22
C GLU A 177 -7.50 8.28 -10.62
N HIS A 178 -7.44 9.03 -9.51
CA HIS A 178 -8.63 9.61 -8.89
C HIS A 178 -9.20 10.79 -9.68
N TYR A 179 -8.34 11.67 -10.20
CA TYR A 179 -8.73 12.88 -10.93
C TYR A 179 -9.36 12.57 -12.28
N GLY A 180 -8.93 11.47 -12.91
CA GLY A 180 -9.26 11.14 -14.29
C GLY A 180 -8.19 11.68 -15.23
N TYR A 181 -7.65 10.79 -16.07
CA TYR A 181 -6.63 11.16 -17.06
C TYR A 181 -7.19 12.07 -18.16
N ASP A 182 -8.45 11.90 -18.51
CA ASP A 182 -9.20 12.74 -19.45
C ASP A 182 -9.26 14.19 -18.98
N ARG A 183 -9.79 14.41 -17.77
CA ARG A 183 -9.88 15.73 -17.15
C ARG A 183 -8.50 16.35 -16.94
N TYR A 184 -7.53 15.53 -16.51
CA TYR A 184 -6.16 16.01 -16.35
C TYR A 184 -5.56 16.49 -17.67
N LEU A 185 -5.72 15.76 -18.78
CA LEU A 185 -5.16 16.15 -20.07
C LEU A 185 -5.80 17.43 -20.60
N GLU A 186 -7.12 17.57 -20.48
CA GLU A 186 -7.85 18.77 -20.88
C GLU A 186 -7.43 20.01 -20.07
N GLU A 187 -7.33 19.88 -18.75
CA GLU A 187 -7.08 21.01 -17.86
C GLU A 187 -5.58 21.31 -17.65
N SER A 188 -4.68 20.34 -17.85
CA SER A 188 -3.22 20.52 -17.66
C SER A 188 -2.53 21.28 -18.78
N GLY A 189 -3.24 21.59 -19.87
CA GLY A 189 -2.66 22.16 -21.09
C GLY A 189 -1.81 21.16 -21.89
N ALA A 190 -2.10 19.86 -21.77
CA ALA A 190 -1.42 18.85 -22.55
C ALA A 190 -1.62 19.10 -24.04
N VAL A 191 -0.59 18.80 -24.84
CA VAL A 191 -0.65 18.93 -26.31
C VAL A 191 -0.61 17.55 -26.95
N PRO A 192 -1.44 17.30 -27.98
CA PRO A 192 -1.40 16.04 -28.71
C PRO A 192 -0.06 15.91 -29.45
N VAL A 193 0.56 14.73 -29.35
CA VAL A 193 1.85 14.42 -29.98
C VAL A 193 1.67 13.90 -31.40
N GLY A 194 0.53 13.27 -31.69
CA GLY A 194 0.21 12.75 -33.00
C GLY A 194 -1.23 12.28 -33.12
N ARG A 195 -1.75 12.21 -34.34
CA ARG A 195 -3.08 11.68 -34.67
C ARG A 195 -2.94 10.75 -35.86
N ASP A 196 -3.58 9.59 -35.78
CA ASP A 196 -3.72 8.63 -36.88
C ASP A 196 -5.13 8.04 -36.90
N GLU A 197 -5.36 7.03 -37.73
CA GLU A 197 -6.67 6.37 -37.90
C GLU A 197 -7.19 5.66 -36.64
N ALA A 198 -6.30 5.30 -35.71
CA ALA A 198 -6.66 4.60 -34.48
C ALA A 198 -7.00 5.57 -33.34
N GLY A 199 -6.56 6.83 -33.39
CA GLY A 199 -6.87 7.82 -32.36
C GLY A 199 -5.88 8.99 -32.28
N VAL A 200 -5.84 9.64 -31.11
CA VAL A 200 -4.92 10.73 -30.79
C VAL A 200 -3.97 10.31 -29.68
N LEU A 201 -2.67 10.46 -29.90
CA LEU A 201 -1.65 10.21 -28.90
C LEU A 201 -1.37 11.48 -28.11
N TRP A 202 -1.48 11.39 -26.79
CA TRP A 202 -1.23 12.47 -25.85
C TRP A 202 -0.03 12.14 -24.99
N ARG A 203 0.77 13.16 -24.63
CA ARG A 203 1.91 13.01 -23.72
C ARG A 203 2.00 14.18 -22.77
N VAL A 204 2.05 13.88 -21.48
CA VAL A 204 2.39 14.82 -20.42
C VAL A 204 3.74 14.46 -19.88
N ARG A 205 4.68 15.41 -19.92
CA ARG A 205 5.96 15.27 -19.24
C ARG A 205 5.76 15.51 -17.75
N LEU A 206 6.30 14.60 -16.95
CA LEU A 206 6.34 14.72 -15.51
C LEU A 206 7.80 14.84 -15.10
N ASP A 207 8.15 15.97 -14.49
CA ASP A 207 9.53 16.20 -14.07
C ASP A 207 9.91 15.21 -12.96
N GLY A 208 11.02 14.50 -13.16
CA GLY A 208 11.49 13.48 -12.22
C GLY A 208 10.75 12.14 -12.28
N ASP A 209 9.92 11.91 -13.31
CA ASP A 209 9.19 10.65 -13.50
C ASP A 209 9.01 10.27 -14.97
N GLU A 210 8.44 9.10 -15.20
CA GLU A 210 8.07 8.59 -16.50
C GLU A 210 6.92 9.41 -17.12
N ASP A 211 7.03 9.73 -18.42
CA ASP A 211 6.00 10.47 -19.14
C ASP A 211 4.63 9.78 -19.05
N VAL A 212 3.58 10.59 -18.92
CA VAL A 212 2.22 10.10 -19.04
C VAL A 212 1.79 10.10 -20.50
N VAL A 213 1.79 8.92 -21.13
CA VAL A 213 1.29 8.70 -22.50
C VAL A 213 -0.09 8.02 -22.48
N MET A 214 -1.03 8.60 -23.23
CA MET A 214 -2.41 8.13 -23.36
C MET A 214 -2.84 8.15 -24.82
N VAL A 215 -3.73 7.23 -25.21
CA VAL A 215 -4.41 7.28 -26.51
C VAL A 215 -5.89 7.57 -26.30
N GLU A 216 -6.36 8.66 -26.90
CA GLU A 216 -7.77 9.00 -27.03
C GLU A 216 -8.35 8.23 -28.24
N VAL A 217 -9.34 7.38 -27.99
CA VAL A 217 -10.05 6.62 -29.02
C VAL A 217 -11.54 6.89 -28.93
N VAL A 218 -12.22 7.04 -30.06
CA VAL A 218 -13.68 7.14 -30.12
C VAL A 218 -14.22 5.77 -30.49
N ASN A 219 -15.15 5.23 -29.70
CA ASN A 219 -15.74 3.94 -30.01
C ASN A 219 -16.49 4.01 -31.34
N SER A 220 -16.19 3.11 -32.27
CA SER A 220 -16.83 3.06 -33.58
C SER A 220 -18.30 2.62 -33.49
N THR A 221 -18.68 1.91 -32.42
CA THR A 221 -20.07 1.51 -32.18
C THR A 221 -20.78 2.58 -31.36
N PRO A 222 -21.89 3.17 -31.85
CA PRO A 222 -22.69 4.10 -31.07
C PRO A 222 -23.34 3.37 -29.90
N GLU A 223 -23.44 4.07 -28.77
CA GLU A 223 -24.22 3.66 -27.61
C GLU A 223 -25.72 3.52 -27.98
N PRO A 224 -26.55 2.86 -27.16
CA PRO A 224 -27.98 2.70 -27.45
C PRO A 224 -28.76 3.99 -27.70
N ASP A 225 -28.23 5.14 -27.26
CA ASP A 225 -28.78 6.48 -27.48
C ASP A 225 -28.23 7.19 -28.74
N GLY A 226 -27.37 6.53 -29.50
CA GLY A 226 -26.75 7.05 -30.73
C GLY A 226 -25.49 7.89 -30.49
N THR A 227 -25.04 8.05 -29.24
CA THR A 227 -23.81 8.79 -28.93
C THR A 227 -22.57 7.92 -29.07
N HIS A 228 -21.41 8.52 -29.33
CA HIS A 228 -20.13 7.82 -29.30
C HIS A 228 -19.39 8.18 -28.02
N ARG A 229 -18.80 7.17 -27.36
CA ARG A 229 -17.96 7.38 -26.18
C ARG A 229 -16.50 7.51 -26.56
N THR A 230 -15.84 8.52 -25.97
CA THR A 230 -14.38 8.64 -25.99
C THR A 230 -13.80 7.83 -24.84
N TYR A 231 -12.80 7.01 -25.15
CA TYR A 231 -12.04 6.22 -24.20
C TYR A 231 -10.59 6.67 -24.20
N TRP A 232 -9.98 6.63 -23.03
CA TRP A 232 -8.59 7.01 -22.82
C TRP A 232 -7.79 5.81 -22.37
N LEU A 233 -6.86 5.36 -23.20
CA LEU A 233 -6.07 4.15 -22.97
C LEU A 233 -4.67 4.53 -22.49
N ARG A 234 -4.30 4.05 -21.30
CA ARG A 234 -2.93 4.17 -20.79
C ARG A 234 -2.01 3.23 -21.58
N VAL A 235 -0.94 3.77 -22.14
CA VAL A 235 0.02 3.02 -22.96
C VAL A 235 1.45 3.26 -22.48
N PRO A 236 2.41 2.39 -22.86
CA PRO A 236 3.81 2.58 -22.51
C PRO A 236 4.34 3.95 -22.98
N PRO A 237 5.21 4.60 -22.22
CA PRO A 237 5.71 5.92 -22.60
C PRO A 237 6.66 5.90 -23.80
N SER A 238 7.19 4.73 -24.16
CA SER A 238 7.95 4.53 -25.40
C SER A 238 7.08 4.57 -26.66
N THR A 239 5.75 4.52 -26.54
CA THR A 239 4.80 4.54 -27.65
C THR A 239 4.94 5.83 -28.47
N ARG A 240 4.96 5.69 -29.80
CA ARG A 240 5.24 6.75 -30.76
C ARG A 240 4.03 7.14 -31.61
N THR A 241 3.08 6.23 -31.80
CA THR A 241 1.84 6.48 -32.58
C THR A 241 0.60 6.01 -31.82
N ALA A 242 -0.57 6.54 -32.17
CA ALA A 242 -1.82 6.12 -31.54
C ALA A 242 -2.13 4.65 -31.90
N ARG A 243 -1.89 4.26 -33.15
CA ARG A 243 -2.02 2.86 -33.61
C ARG A 243 -1.16 1.88 -32.80
N GLU A 244 0.10 2.23 -32.51
CA GLU A 244 0.97 1.41 -31.67
C GLU A 244 0.40 1.26 -30.25
N GLY A 245 -0.07 2.36 -29.67
CA GLY A 245 -0.68 2.34 -28.34
C GLY A 245 -1.93 1.49 -28.27
N VAL A 246 -2.84 1.62 -29.24
CA VAL A 246 -4.06 0.79 -29.29
C VAL A 246 -3.70 -0.69 -29.49
N ALA A 247 -2.81 -1.02 -30.44
CA ALA A 247 -2.36 -2.39 -30.67
C ALA A 247 -1.78 -3.04 -29.41
N TRP A 248 -0.99 -2.28 -28.63
CA TRP A 248 -0.42 -2.75 -27.38
C TRP A 248 -1.49 -3.14 -26.35
N THR A 249 -2.62 -2.42 -26.27
CA THR A 249 -3.71 -2.79 -25.35
C THR A 249 -4.36 -4.14 -25.68
N PHE A 250 -4.20 -4.63 -26.91
CA PHE A 250 -4.63 -5.96 -27.36
C PHE A 250 -3.50 -7.01 -27.36
N GLY A 251 -2.29 -6.65 -26.89
CA GLY A 251 -1.13 -7.54 -26.92
C GLY A 251 -0.56 -7.78 -28.33
N LEU A 252 -0.82 -6.86 -29.27
CA LEU A 252 -0.40 -6.96 -30.66
C LEU A 252 0.71 -5.94 -30.99
N GLY A 253 1.51 -6.24 -32.01
CA GLY A 253 2.37 -5.25 -32.65
C GLY A 253 1.56 -4.36 -33.60
N ALA A 254 1.97 -3.09 -33.78
CA ALA A 254 1.25 -2.10 -34.61
C ALA A 254 0.99 -2.56 -36.06
N GLU A 255 1.92 -3.32 -36.63
CA GLU A 255 1.83 -3.88 -37.99
C GLU A 255 0.72 -4.93 -38.12
N ALA A 256 0.41 -5.66 -37.04
CA ALA A 256 -0.58 -6.72 -37.01
C ALA A 256 -1.98 -6.24 -36.60
N TYR A 257 -2.11 -4.96 -36.20
CA TYR A 257 -3.37 -4.40 -35.72
C TYR A 257 -4.20 -3.82 -36.87
N GLU A 258 -5.22 -4.53 -37.33
CA GLU A 258 -6.18 -4.03 -38.32
C GLU A 258 -7.50 -3.64 -37.62
N PRO A 259 -7.77 -2.35 -37.36
CA PRO A 259 -9.05 -1.96 -36.79
C PRO A 259 -10.18 -2.27 -37.78
N LEU A 260 -11.18 -3.04 -37.34
CA LEU A 260 -12.39 -3.31 -38.11
C LEU A 260 -13.16 -1.99 -38.31
N GLN A 261 -12.95 -1.33 -39.46
CA GLN A 261 -13.84 -0.27 -39.91
C GLN A 261 -15.16 -0.89 -40.35
N GLN A 262 -16.25 -0.68 -39.61
CA GLN A 262 -17.58 -0.80 -40.17
C GLN A 262 -18.01 0.60 -40.65
N THR A 263 -18.25 0.69 -41.95
CA THR A 263 -18.81 1.84 -42.69
C THR A 263 -20.17 2.25 -42.18
#